data_AF-A0AB38TZY8-F1
#
_entry.id   AF-A0AB38TZY8-F1
#
_cell.length_a   1.000
_cell.length_b   1.000
_cell.length_c   1.000
_cell.angle_alpha   90.00
_cell.angle_beta   90.00
_cell.angle_gamma   90.00
#
_symmetry.space_group_name_H-M   'P 1'
#
loop_
_entity.id
_entity.type
_entity.pdbx_description
1 polymer ?
#
loop_
_entity_poly.entity_id
_entity_poly.type
_entity_poly.pdbx_seq_one_letter_code
_entity_poly.pdbx_strand_id
1 'polypeptide(L)'
;MHEAATHSDVSAALVSFALAPLAKEARSAVAAAHRAIAEARAILSSTSADAAVAGLPAQANASSDLRLRAWSLGAQLTAQAVPSLATPVVAAALTAGERFGASDEAIAEAVAIGTEAATHTLAALDSSEYRARWNLVSSIGVLGATLAVARLLGLDAPRAQHALGVAATQAAGLARNAGKAMEAIEIGKAAADAIESALVAKHGFTSAVASIDGRRGLAALMAYRFDAARIAGEPAVWWSTVA
;
A
#
# COMPACT_ATOMS: atom_id res chain seq x y z
N MET A 1 10.79 -25.00 22.10
CA MET A 1 9.80 -24.26 21.27
C MET A 1 10.00 -22.78 21.55
N HIS A 2 10.12 -21.95 20.52
CA HIS A 2 10.28 -20.51 20.69
C HIS A 2 8.97 -19.86 21.11
N GLU A 3 9.06 -18.93 22.05
CA GLU A 3 7.98 -18.07 22.48
C GLU A 3 7.46 -17.28 21.26
N ALA A 4 6.19 -17.46 20.92
CA ALA A 4 5.54 -16.72 19.86
C ALA A 4 5.43 -15.26 20.31
N ALA A 5 5.81 -14.30 19.46
CA ALA A 5 5.57 -12.90 19.75
C ALA A 5 4.07 -12.71 20.02
N THR A 6 3.73 -12.18 21.19
CA THR A 6 2.34 -11.95 21.61
C THR A 6 1.85 -10.54 21.23
N HIS A 7 2.76 -9.66 20.81
CA HIS A 7 2.49 -8.27 20.45
C HIS A 7 3.41 -7.77 19.33
N SER A 8 3.00 -6.68 18.66
CA SER A 8 3.75 -5.96 17.62
C SER A 8 3.47 -4.47 17.76
N ASP A 9 4.44 -3.72 18.27
CA ASP A 9 4.33 -2.27 18.44
C ASP A 9 4.22 -1.58 17.08
N VAL A 10 4.93 -2.09 16.08
CA VAL A 10 4.97 -1.54 14.72
C VAL A 10 3.62 -1.73 14.02
N SER A 11 3.07 -2.95 14.06
CA SER A 11 1.75 -3.20 13.46
C SER A 11 0.65 -2.44 14.21
N ALA A 12 0.74 -2.35 15.53
CA ALA A 12 -0.20 -1.56 16.34
C ALA A 12 -0.16 -0.07 15.98
N ALA A 13 1.03 0.53 15.85
CA ALA A 13 1.17 1.94 15.49
C ALA A 13 0.66 2.24 14.08
N LEU A 14 1.01 1.41 13.08
CA LEU A 14 0.53 1.57 11.70
C LEU A 14 -1.00 1.46 11.60
N VAL A 15 -1.60 0.50 12.30
CA VAL A 15 -3.06 0.34 12.33
C VAL A 15 -3.73 1.47 13.08
N SER A 16 -3.18 1.89 14.22
CA SER A 16 -3.69 3.02 14.98
C SER A 16 -3.67 4.29 14.14
N PHE A 17 -2.59 4.55 13.40
CA PHE A 17 -2.51 5.66 12.46
C PHE A 17 -3.60 5.59 11.39
N ALA A 18 -3.75 4.41 10.75
CA ALA A 18 -4.65 4.27 9.62
C ALA A 18 -6.13 4.37 9.96
N LEU A 19 -6.51 3.95 11.16
CA LEU A 19 -7.89 3.94 11.64
C LEU A 19 -8.24 5.18 12.46
N ALA A 20 -7.27 6.03 12.81
CA ALA A 20 -7.53 7.26 13.53
C ALA A 20 -8.40 8.24 12.71
N PRO A 21 -9.19 9.08 13.39
CA PRO A 21 -9.77 10.27 12.77
C PRO A 21 -8.66 11.15 12.17
N LEU A 22 -8.94 11.80 11.04
CA LEU A 22 -7.95 12.67 10.42
C LEU A 22 -7.71 13.93 11.25
N ALA A 23 -6.43 14.20 11.47
CA ALA A 23 -5.99 15.41 12.14
C ALA A 23 -5.97 16.61 11.18
N LYS A 24 -5.93 17.82 11.75
CA LYS A 24 -5.90 19.08 11.00
C LYS A 24 -4.68 19.18 10.07
N GLU A 25 -3.60 18.53 10.48
CA GLU A 25 -2.28 18.44 9.88
C GLU A 25 -2.31 17.60 8.60
N ALA A 26 -3.32 16.74 8.41
CA ALA A 26 -3.46 15.88 7.24
C ALA A 26 -3.91 16.60 5.96
N ARG A 27 -4.38 17.85 6.06
CA ARG A 27 -5.02 18.58 4.94
C ARG A 27 -4.16 18.62 3.67
N SER A 28 -2.86 18.86 3.82
CA SER A 28 -1.93 18.92 2.69
C SER A 28 -1.77 17.56 2.02
N ALA A 29 -1.66 16.49 2.81
CA ALA A 29 -1.59 15.11 2.33
C ALA A 29 -2.87 14.70 1.60
N VAL A 30 -4.04 15.05 2.13
CA VAL A 30 -5.35 14.83 1.47
C VAL A 30 -5.45 15.62 0.17
N ALA A 31 -5.00 16.87 0.14
CA ALA A 31 -4.97 17.66 -1.10
C ALA A 31 -4.02 17.05 -2.15
N ALA A 32 -2.89 16.47 -1.73
CA ALA A 32 -2.00 15.74 -2.63
C ALA A 32 -2.65 14.44 -3.15
N ALA A 33 -3.36 13.72 -2.29
CA ALA A 33 -4.12 12.53 -2.67
C ALA A 33 -5.20 12.84 -3.71
N HIS A 34 -5.95 13.94 -3.54
CA HIS A 34 -6.92 14.42 -4.53
C HIS A 34 -6.28 14.65 -5.91
N ARG A 35 -5.10 15.27 -5.96
CA ARG A 35 -4.37 15.47 -7.22
C ARG A 35 -3.95 14.14 -7.85
N ALA A 36 -3.41 13.22 -7.06
CA ALA A 36 -2.98 11.91 -7.55
C ALA A 36 -4.17 11.08 -8.08
N ILE A 37 -5.35 11.16 -7.44
CA ILE A 37 -6.57 10.51 -7.90
C ILE A 37 -7.06 11.14 -9.21
N ALA A 38 -7.04 12.48 -9.32
CA ALA A 38 -7.44 13.17 -10.54
C ALA A 38 -6.52 12.79 -11.72
N GLU A 39 -5.22 12.71 -11.49
CA GLU A 39 -4.24 12.26 -12.48
C GLU A 39 -4.49 10.80 -12.89
N ALA A 40 -4.75 9.91 -11.93
CA ALA A 40 -5.07 8.51 -12.22
C ALA A 40 -6.34 8.36 -13.08
N ARG A 41 -7.39 9.14 -12.79
CA ARG A 41 -8.61 9.18 -13.59
C ARG A 41 -8.36 9.73 -15.00
N ALA A 42 -7.52 10.75 -15.13
CA ALA A 42 -7.13 11.30 -16.43
C ALA A 42 -6.37 10.26 -17.27
N ILE A 43 -5.42 9.53 -16.68
CA ILE A 43 -4.71 8.41 -17.33
C ILE A 43 -5.72 7.35 -17.80
N LEU A 44 -6.65 6.94 -16.95
CA LEU A 44 -7.69 5.97 -17.33
C LEU A 44 -8.54 6.44 -18.51
N SER A 45 -8.92 7.72 -18.53
CA SER A 45 -9.76 8.29 -19.60
C SER A 45 -9.02 8.45 -20.93
N SER A 46 -7.70 8.59 -20.91
CA SER A 46 -6.87 8.82 -22.11
C SER A 46 -6.22 7.54 -22.64
N THR A 47 -6.19 6.48 -21.85
CA THR A 47 -5.60 5.20 -22.24
C THR A 47 -6.48 4.50 -23.28
N SER A 48 -5.91 4.20 -24.45
CA SER A 48 -6.59 3.41 -25.48
C SER A 48 -7.01 2.05 -24.92
N ALA A 49 -8.18 1.56 -25.32
CA ALA A 49 -8.65 0.23 -24.93
C ALA A 49 -7.59 -0.84 -25.25
N ASP A 50 -6.93 -0.75 -26.41
CA ASP A 50 -5.93 -1.74 -26.87
C ASP A 50 -4.53 -1.54 -26.26
N ALA A 51 -4.34 -0.54 -25.40
CA ALA A 51 -3.06 -0.33 -24.75
C ALA A 51 -2.74 -1.50 -23.80
N ALA A 52 -1.47 -1.86 -23.68
CA ALA A 52 -1.01 -2.88 -22.76
C ALA A 52 0.31 -2.48 -22.11
N VAL A 53 0.44 -2.75 -20.81
CA VAL A 53 1.69 -2.55 -20.07
C VAL A 53 2.27 -3.92 -19.74
N ALA A 54 3.43 -4.23 -20.31
CA ALA A 54 4.08 -5.55 -20.17
C ALA A 54 3.15 -6.74 -20.46
N GLY A 55 2.25 -6.59 -21.44
CA GLY A 55 1.27 -7.61 -21.80
C GLY A 55 -0.02 -7.63 -20.96
N LEU A 56 -0.13 -6.79 -19.92
CA LEU A 56 -1.37 -6.59 -19.18
C LEU A 56 -2.27 -5.59 -19.92
N PRO A 57 -3.45 -6.02 -20.44
CA PRO A 57 -4.31 -5.17 -21.23
C PRO A 57 -4.98 -4.07 -20.40
N ALA A 58 -5.18 -2.89 -21.00
CA ALA A 58 -5.92 -1.78 -20.39
C ALA A 58 -7.40 -2.10 -20.18
N GLN A 59 -7.99 -3.00 -20.99
CA GLN A 59 -9.37 -3.46 -20.78
C GLN A 59 -9.58 -4.09 -19.40
N ALA A 60 -8.53 -4.59 -18.75
CA ALA A 60 -8.60 -5.11 -17.39
C ALA A 60 -9.03 -4.04 -16.36
N ASN A 61 -8.91 -2.74 -16.68
CA ASN A 61 -9.44 -1.65 -15.84
C ASN A 61 -10.98 -1.63 -15.76
N ALA A 62 -11.67 -2.25 -16.72
CA ALA A 62 -13.11 -2.43 -16.72
C ALA A 62 -13.55 -3.78 -16.12
N SER A 63 -12.60 -4.58 -15.62
CA SER A 63 -12.89 -5.89 -15.04
C SER A 63 -13.81 -5.78 -13.82
N SER A 64 -14.75 -6.71 -13.70
CA SER A 64 -15.54 -6.91 -12.48
C SER A 64 -14.71 -7.56 -11.36
N ASP A 65 -13.59 -8.21 -11.69
CA ASP A 65 -12.59 -8.68 -10.74
C ASP A 65 -11.79 -7.48 -10.21
N LEU A 66 -11.97 -7.21 -8.92
CA LEU A 66 -11.40 -6.07 -8.23
C LEU A 66 -9.86 -6.12 -8.18
N ARG A 67 -9.27 -7.31 -8.07
CA ARG A 67 -7.82 -7.50 -8.03
C ARG A 67 -7.23 -7.22 -9.40
N LEU A 68 -7.83 -7.78 -10.45
CA LEU A 68 -7.36 -7.57 -11.82
C LEU A 68 -7.48 -6.09 -12.22
N ARG A 69 -8.56 -5.42 -11.80
CA ARG A 69 -8.75 -3.98 -12.00
C ARG A 69 -7.65 -3.14 -11.33
N ALA A 70 -7.36 -3.41 -10.05
CA ALA A 70 -6.30 -2.70 -9.33
C ALA A 70 -4.91 -2.99 -9.90
N TRP A 71 -4.68 -4.23 -10.35
CA TRP A 71 -3.43 -4.61 -11.01
C TRP A 71 -3.21 -3.80 -12.28
N SER A 72 -4.21 -3.78 -13.17
CA SER A 72 -4.13 -3.05 -14.43
C SER A 72 -3.96 -1.55 -14.19
N LEU A 73 -4.73 -0.96 -13.26
CA LEU A 73 -4.61 0.44 -12.93
C LEU A 73 -3.21 0.78 -12.43
N GLY A 74 -2.67 0.05 -11.45
CA GLY A 74 -1.34 0.32 -10.92
C GLY A 74 -0.24 0.19 -11.98
N ALA A 75 -0.35 -0.79 -12.89
CA ALA A 75 0.60 -0.93 -14.00
C ALA A 75 0.52 0.26 -14.98
N GLN A 76 -0.68 0.75 -15.29
CA GLN A 76 -0.87 1.92 -16.16
C GLN A 76 -0.32 3.20 -15.51
N LEU A 77 -0.55 3.41 -14.21
CA LEU A 77 0.01 4.56 -13.50
C LEU A 77 1.54 4.56 -13.54
N THR A 78 2.18 3.41 -13.32
CA THR A 78 3.66 3.29 -13.42
C THR A 78 4.18 3.55 -14.83
N ALA A 79 3.43 3.20 -15.87
CA ALA A 79 3.87 3.40 -17.25
C ALA A 79 3.86 4.88 -17.69
N GLN A 80 3.07 5.73 -17.01
CA GLN A 80 2.83 7.13 -17.41
C GLN A 80 3.54 8.16 -16.52
N ALA A 81 3.99 7.77 -15.32
CA ALA A 81 4.64 8.65 -14.37
C ALA A 81 5.74 7.92 -13.58
N VAL A 82 6.66 8.69 -12.98
CA VAL A 82 7.68 8.12 -12.08
C VAL A 82 6.97 7.44 -10.90
N PRO A 83 7.17 6.14 -10.67
CA PRO A 83 6.48 5.44 -9.60
C PRO A 83 6.93 5.94 -8.23
N SER A 84 5.98 6.00 -7.29
CA SER A 84 6.21 6.34 -5.90
C SER A 84 5.45 5.38 -4.99
N LEU A 85 5.71 5.42 -3.68
CA LEU A 85 4.93 4.63 -2.71
C LEU A 85 3.42 4.89 -2.79
N ALA A 86 2.99 6.05 -3.29
CA ALA A 86 1.59 6.37 -3.52
C ALA A 86 0.99 5.61 -4.70
N THR A 87 1.77 5.17 -5.69
CA THR A 87 1.27 4.53 -6.92
C THR A 87 0.39 3.29 -6.64
N PRO A 88 0.85 2.26 -5.88
CA PRO A 88 -0.01 1.13 -5.55
C PRO A 88 -1.15 1.49 -4.58
N VAL A 89 -0.96 2.52 -3.74
CA VAL A 89 -1.97 3.01 -2.80
C VAL A 89 -3.15 3.63 -3.55
N VAL A 90 -2.88 4.55 -4.49
CA VAL A 90 -3.89 5.18 -5.35
C VAL A 90 -4.64 4.13 -6.15
N ALA A 91 -3.92 3.19 -6.78
CA ALA A 91 -4.54 2.13 -7.58
C ALA A 91 -5.50 1.26 -6.75
N ALA A 92 -5.07 0.82 -5.55
CA ALA A 92 -5.89 -0.01 -4.67
C ALA A 92 -7.08 0.76 -4.07
N ALA A 93 -6.84 1.94 -3.53
CA ALA A 93 -7.86 2.74 -2.85
C ALA A 93 -8.92 3.29 -3.82
N LEU A 94 -8.52 3.77 -5.01
CA LEU A 94 -9.46 4.21 -6.04
C LEU A 94 -10.34 3.04 -6.50
N THR A 95 -9.72 1.90 -6.79
CA THR A 95 -10.43 0.70 -7.24
C THR A 95 -11.42 0.19 -6.18
N ALA A 96 -10.98 0.06 -4.92
CA ALA A 96 -11.82 -0.39 -3.82
C ALA A 96 -12.91 0.64 -3.48
N GLY A 97 -12.55 1.92 -3.40
CA GLY A 97 -13.47 3.01 -3.08
C GLY A 97 -14.63 3.09 -4.06
N GLU A 98 -14.35 3.09 -5.36
CA GLU A 98 -15.40 3.07 -6.39
C GLU A 98 -16.26 1.81 -6.30
N ARG A 99 -15.65 0.64 -6.05
CA ARG A 99 -16.40 -0.62 -5.95
C ARG A 99 -17.36 -0.62 -4.76
N PHE A 100 -16.97 -0.03 -3.64
CA PHE A 100 -17.74 -0.03 -2.41
C PHE A 100 -18.53 1.26 -2.18
N GLY A 101 -18.57 2.17 -3.16
CA GLY A 101 -19.36 3.39 -3.11
C GLY A 101 -18.85 4.42 -2.09
N ALA A 102 -17.53 4.45 -1.85
CA ALA A 102 -16.91 5.48 -1.02
C ALA A 102 -16.97 6.84 -1.72
N SER A 103 -17.08 7.92 -0.94
CA SER A 103 -16.98 9.29 -1.48
C SER A 103 -15.56 9.57 -1.96
N ASP A 104 -15.42 10.50 -2.92
CA ASP A 104 -14.11 10.96 -3.39
C ASP A 104 -13.23 11.47 -2.24
N GLU A 105 -13.84 12.13 -1.24
CA GLU A 105 -13.13 12.55 -0.03
C GLU A 105 -12.59 11.34 0.74
N ALA A 106 -13.43 10.33 1.04
CA ALA A 106 -12.99 9.13 1.76
C ALA A 106 -11.87 8.37 1.01
N ILE A 107 -11.90 8.36 -0.32
CA ILE A 107 -10.83 7.78 -1.15
C ILE A 107 -9.54 8.60 -0.98
N ALA A 108 -9.60 9.92 -1.06
CA ALA A 108 -8.45 10.79 -0.87
C ALA A 108 -7.85 10.69 0.54
N GLU A 109 -8.69 10.62 1.57
CA GLU A 109 -8.27 10.35 2.95
C GLU A 109 -7.51 9.03 3.08
N ALA A 110 -8.07 7.95 2.50
CA ALA A 110 -7.45 6.63 2.53
C ALA A 110 -6.11 6.61 1.77
N VAL A 111 -6.03 7.29 0.63
CA VAL A 111 -4.78 7.43 -0.14
C VAL A 111 -3.72 8.18 0.66
N ALA A 112 -4.08 9.30 1.30
CA ALA A 112 -3.16 10.08 2.12
C ALA A 112 -2.58 9.23 3.27
N ILE A 113 -3.46 8.54 4.00
CA ILE A 113 -3.08 7.65 5.11
C ILE A 113 -2.21 6.50 4.61
N GLY A 114 -2.60 5.80 3.55
CA GLY A 114 -1.84 4.67 3.04
C GLY A 114 -0.45 5.07 2.55
N THR A 115 -0.36 6.22 1.89
CA THR A 115 0.91 6.77 1.41
C THR A 115 1.83 7.10 2.57
N GLU A 116 1.32 7.79 3.60
CA GLU A 116 2.10 8.14 4.77
C GLU A 116 2.56 6.90 5.54
N ALA A 117 1.67 5.92 5.74
CA ALA A 117 2.02 4.65 6.38
C ALA A 117 3.13 3.91 5.62
N ALA A 118 3.09 3.90 4.28
CA ALA A 118 4.16 3.34 3.45
C ALA A 118 5.47 4.14 3.61
N THR A 119 5.41 5.47 3.67
CA THR A 119 6.58 6.33 3.86
C THR A 119 7.29 6.06 5.18
N HIS A 120 6.55 6.00 6.30
CA HIS A 120 7.13 5.67 7.61
C HIS A 120 7.66 4.24 7.65
N THR A 121 6.95 3.32 7.01
CA THR A 121 7.43 1.93 6.88
C THR A 121 8.75 1.90 6.12
N LEU A 122 8.86 2.56 4.97
CA LEU A 122 10.12 2.65 4.24
C LEU A 122 11.20 3.29 5.13
N ALA A 123 10.92 4.42 5.78
CA ALA A 123 11.89 5.10 6.63
C ALA A 123 12.49 4.22 7.73
N ALA A 124 11.74 3.23 8.25
CA ALA A 124 12.22 2.27 9.24
C ALA A 124 13.05 1.12 8.66
N LEU A 125 12.78 0.70 7.42
CA LEU A 125 13.48 -0.42 6.75
C LEU A 125 14.63 0.03 5.83
N ASP A 126 14.67 1.32 5.50
CA ASP A 126 15.49 1.81 4.40
C ASP A 126 16.99 1.67 4.65
N SER A 127 17.67 1.02 3.71
CA SER A 127 19.11 0.85 3.68
C SER A 127 19.58 0.71 2.24
N SER A 128 20.85 1.01 1.95
CA SER A 128 21.42 0.81 0.61
C SER A 128 21.28 -0.63 0.13
N GLU A 129 21.41 -1.61 1.03
CA GLU A 129 21.25 -3.04 0.72
C GLU A 129 19.80 -3.41 0.41
N TYR A 130 18.82 -2.84 1.12
CA TYR A 130 17.41 -3.04 0.83
C TYR A 130 17.07 -2.49 -0.57
N ARG A 131 17.46 -1.24 -0.85
CA ARG A 131 17.26 -0.58 -2.15
C ARG A 131 17.95 -1.31 -3.30
N ALA A 132 19.11 -1.92 -3.05
CA ALA A 132 19.86 -2.65 -4.08
C ALA A 132 19.20 -3.99 -4.48
N ARG A 133 18.22 -4.49 -3.72
CA ARG A 133 17.63 -5.83 -3.89
C ARG A 133 16.17 -5.81 -4.25
N TRP A 134 15.41 -4.91 -3.63
CA TRP A 134 13.97 -4.89 -3.72
C TRP A 134 13.47 -3.66 -4.44
N ASN A 135 12.38 -3.83 -5.18
CA ASN A 135 11.57 -2.73 -5.64
C ASN A 135 10.84 -2.14 -4.42
N LEU A 136 11.28 -0.97 -3.96
CA LEU A 136 10.73 -0.32 -2.77
C LEU A 136 9.24 -0.01 -2.92
N VAL A 137 8.83 0.36 -4.14
CA VAL A 137 7.45 0.78 -4.41
C VAL A 137 6.49 -0.37 -4.24
N SER A 138 6.78 -1.54 -4.80
CA SER A 138 5.92 -2.71 -4.64
C SER A 138 6.05 -3.37 -3.26
N SER A 139 7.28 -3.55 -2.76
CA SER A 139 7.54 -4.29 -1.52
C SER A 139 7.07 -3.55 -0.27
N ILE A 140 7.08 -2.21 -0.26
CA ILE A 140 6.58 -1.41 0.87
C ILE A 140 5.19 -0.84 0.58
N GLY A 141 4.93 -0.40 -0.66
CA GLY A 141 3.64 0.21 -1.02
C GLY A 141 2.44 -0.71 -0.81
N VAL A 142 2.61 -2.04 -0.90
CA VAL A 142 1.55 -3.01 -0.57
C VAL A 142 1.03 -2.86 0.86
N LEU A 143 1.89 -2.51 1.83
CA LEU A 143 1.51 -2.36 3.23
C LEU A 143 0.64 -1.11 3.44
N GLY A 144 1.07 0.02 2.87
CA GLY A 144 0.28 1.26 2.88
C GLY A 144 -1.03 1.14 2.11
N ALA A 145 -1.00 0.49 0.94
CA ALA A 145 -2.19 0.25 0.13
C ALA A 145 -3.20 -0.63 0.88
N THR A 146 -2.72 -1.64 1.61
CA THR A 146 -3.57 -2.50 2.45
C THR A 146 -4.27 -1.70 3.54
N LEU A 147 -3.56 -0.78 4.19
CA LEU A 147 -4.14 0.09 5.22
C LEU A 147 -5.16 1.07 4.65
N ALA A 148 -4.91 1.63 3.47
CA ALA A 148 -5.88 2.46 2.76
C ALA A 148 -7.19 1.69 2.48
N VAL A 149 -7.08 0.47 1.96
CA VAL A 149 -8.25 -0.38 1.69
C VAL A 149 -8.92 -0.82 2.99
N ALA A 150 -8.17 -1.16 4.04
CA ALA A 150 -8.71 -1.50 5.35
C ALA A 150 -9.55 -0.36 5.94
N ARG A 151 -9.09 0.88 5.81
CA ARG A 151 -9.85 2.08 6.22
C ARG A 151 -11.14 2.21 5.43
N LEU A 152 -11.09 2.10 4.09
CA LEU A 152 -12.28 2.18 3.24
C LEU A 152 -13.31 1.08 3.55
N LEU A 153 -12.85 -0.10 3.94
CA LEU A 153 -13.70 -1.22 4.34
C LEU A 153 -14.23 -1.12 5.77
N GLY A 154 -13.79 -0.13 6.55
CA GLY A 154 -14.16 0.04 7.95
C GLY A 154 -13.68 -1.11 8.85
N LEU A 155 -12.48 -1.64 8.60
CA LEU A 155 -11.94 -2.71 9.43
C LEU A 155 -11.61 -2.21 10.84
N ASP A 156 -11.85 -3.06 11.84
CA ASP A 156 -11.36 -2.87 13.19
C ASP A 156 -9.85 -3.14 13.29
N ALA A 157 -9.24 -2.73 14.41
CA ALA A 157 -7.80 -2.86 14.61
C ALA A 157 -7.27 -4.30 14.48
N PRO A 158 -7.91 -5.33 15.10
CA PRO A 158 -7.47 -6.72 14.91
C PRO A 158 -7.48 -7.17 13.45
N ARG A 159 -8.55 -6.88 12.69
CA ARG A 159 -8.62 -7.24 11.26
C ARG A 159 -7.61 -6.47 10.42
N ALA A 160 -7.39 -5.19 10.71
CA ALA A 160 -6.37 -4.41 10.01
C ALA A 160 -4.94 -4.94 10.29
N GLN A 161 -4.67 -5.40 11.52
CA GLN A 161 -3.39 -6.06 11.84
C GLN A 161 -3.21 -7.38 11.06
N HIS A 162 -4.26 -8.20 10.96
CA HIS A 162 -4.21 -9.40 10.13
C HIS A 162 -4.04 -9.08 8.65
N ALA A 163 -4.71 -8.04 8.13
CA ALA A 163 -4.55 -7.58 6.76
C ALA A 163 -3.09 -7.20 6.49
N LEU A 164 -2.45 -6.42 7.37
CA LEU A 164 -1.02 -6.10 7.27
C LEU A 164 -0.14 -7.36 7.26
N GLY A 165 -0.43 -8.36 8.09
CA GLY A 165 0.33 -9.60 8.11
C GLY A 165 0.17 -10.45 6.84
N VAL A 166 -1.01 -10.43 6.23
CA VAL A 166 -1.23 -11.06 4.91
C VAL A 166 -0.47 -10.29 3.84
N ALA A 167 -0.53 -8.96 3.85
CA ALA A 167 0.20 -8.11 2.91
C ALA A 167 1.73 -8.29 3.03
N ALA A 168 2.24 -8.42 4.25
CA ALA A 168 3.65 -8.70 4.50
C ALA A 168 4.12 -10.04 3.88
N THR A 169 3.24 -11.03 3.81
CA THR A 169 3.52 -12.32 3.15
C THR A 169 3.57 -12.18 1.62
N GLN A 170 2.89 -11.18 1.07
CA GLN A 170 2.81 -10.92 -0.37
C GLN A 170 3.82 -9.86 -0.85
N ALA A 171 4.51 -9.18 0.06
CA ALA A 171 5.49 -8.16 -0.25
C ALA A 171 6.63 -8.71 -1.12
N ALA A 172 6.78 -8.17 -2.32
CA ALA A 172 7.75 -8.64 -3.31
C ALA A 172 8.12 -7.54 -4.32
N GLY A 173 9.04 -7.88 -5.23
CA GLY A 173 9.47 -7.07 -6.37
C GLY A 173 10.98 -6.87 -6.40
N LEU A 174 11.61 -7.06 -7.56
CA LEU A 174 13.06 -7.12 -7.68
C LEU A 174 13.64 -5.78 -8.16
N ALA A 175 14.67 -5.26 -7.49
CA ALA A 175 15.36 -4.05 -7.92
C ALA A 175 15.91 -4.17 -9.36
N ARG A 176 16.16 -5.40 -9.84
CA ARG A 176 16.59 -5.67 -11.22
C ARG A 176 15.57 -5.25 -12.27
N ASN A 177 14.31 -5.06 -11.90
CA ASN A 177 13.24 -4.65 -12.79
C ASN A 177 13.06 -3.13 -12.89
N ALA A 178 13.77 -2.34 -12.08
CA ALA A 178 13.72 -0.87 -12.14
C ALA A 178 13.96 -0.35 -13.57
N GLY A 179 13.09 0.55 -14.03
CA GLY A 179 13.11 1.13 -15.37
C GLY A 179 12.69 0.17 -16.49
N LYS A 180 12.17 -1.02 -16.17
CA LYS A 180 11.69 -2.00 -17.16
C LYS A 180 10.19 -2.18 -17.05
N ALA A 181 9.59 -2.71 -18.11
CA ALA A 181 8.15 -2.99 -18.16
C ALA A 181 7.65 -3.86 -16.99
N MET A 182 8.48 -4.77 -16.46
CA MET A 182 8.12 -5.62 -15.32
C MET A 182 7.92 -4.83 -14.00
N GLU A 183 8.57 -3.67 -13.81
CA GLU A 183 8.36 -2.82 -12.63
C GLU A 183 6.90 -2.39 -12.51
N ALA A 184 6.26 -2.04 -13.63
CA ALA A 184 4.84 -1.70 -13.65
C ALA A 184 3.95 -2.88 -13.22
N ILE A 185 4.32 -4.10 -13.62
CA ILE A 185 3.59 -5.32 -13.21
C ILE A 185 3.76 -5.58 -11.72
N GLU A 186 4.97 -5.42 -11.16
CA GLU A 186 5.24 -5.58 -9.73
C GLU A 186 4.45 -4.57 -8.89
N ILE A 187 4.42 -3.30 -9.32
CA ILE A 187 3.72 -2.22 -8.60
C ILE A 187 2.21 -2.39 -8.71
N GLY A 188 1.68 -2.72 -9.90
CA GLY A 188 0.27 -3.05 -10.04
C GLY A 188 -0.13 -4.28 -9.21
N LYS A 189 0.72 -5.30 -9.16
CA LYS A 189 0.46 -6.51 -8.36
C LYS A 189 0.37 -6.18 -6.86
N ALA A 190 1.22 -5.29 -6.36
CA ALA A 190 1.10 -4.77 -4.99
C ALA A 190 -0.27 -4.13 -4.70
N ALA A 191 -0.86 -3.41 -5.65
CA ALA A 191 -2.21 -2.85 -5.50
C ALA A 191 -3.29 -3.96 -5.42
N ALA A 192 -3.17 -5.00 -6.25
CA ALA A 192 -4.08 -6.14 -6.24
C ALA A 192 -3.98 -6.96 -4.94
N ASP A 193 -2.76 -7.11 -4.41
CA ASP A 193 -2.50 -7.87 -3.18
C ASP A 193 -2.96 -7.13 -1.93
N ALA A 194 -2.94 -5.79 -1.96
CA ALA A 194 -3.54 -4.98 -0.92
C ALA A 194 -5.06 -5.20 -0.79
N ILE A 195 -5.76 -5.23 -1.93
CA ILE A 195 -7.19 -5.53 -1.97
C ILE A 195 -7.47 -6.94 -1.43
N GLU A 196 -6.73 -7.95 -1.88
CA GLU A 196 -6.87 -9.31 -1.37
C GLU A 196 -6.64 -9.36 0.14
N SER A 197 -5.54 -8.78 0.63
CA SER A 197 -5.14 -8.80 2.03
C SER A 197 -6.22 -8.22 2.95
N ALA A 198 -6.78 -7.07 2.59
CA ALA A 198 -7.85 -6.45 3.34
C ALA A 198 -9.16 -7.25 3.28
N LEU A 199 -9.50 -7.82 2.11
CA LEU A 199 -10.72 -8.61 1.94
C LEU A 199 -10.67 -9.94 2.70
N VAL A 200 -9.56 -10.69 2.64
CA VAL A 200 -9.49 -11.96 3.38
C VAL A 200 -9.53 -11.72 4.89
N ALA A 201 -8.86 -10.68 5.39
CA ALA A 201 -8.91 -10.30 6.80
C ALA A 201 -10.30 -9.85 7.25
N LYS A 202 -11.03 -9.11 6.39
CA LYS A 202 -12.45 -8.76 6.62
C LYS A 202 -13.31 -9.99 6.88
N HIS A 203 -13.03 -11.10 6.19
CA HIS A 203 -13.76 -12.36 6.31
C HIS A 203 -13.18 -13.33 7.37
N GLY A 204 -12.27 -12.85 8.23
CA GLY A 204 -11.79 -13.62 9.38
C GLY A 204 -10.52 -14.44 9.14
N PHE A 205 -9.84 -14.29 8.00
CA PHE A 205 -8.49 -14.84 7.86
C PHE A 205 -7.52 -14.12 8.79
N THR A 206 -6.67 -14.90 9.46
CA THR A 206 -5.68 -14.41 10.42
C THR A 206 -4.27 -14.60 9.89
N SER A 207 -3.39 -13.63 10.14
CA SER A 207 -1.95 -13.78 10.00
C SER A 207 -1.26 -13.80 11.37
N ALA A 208 -0.01 -14.26 11.42
CA ALA A 208 0.80 -14.29 12.63
C ALA A 208 0.99 -12.88 13.21
N VAL A 209 1.00 -12.78 14.54
CA VAL A 209 1.36 -11.54 15.24
C VAL A 209 2.82 -11.19 14.91
N ALA A 210 3.12 -9.88 14.84
CA ALA A 210 4.45 -9.36 14.52
C ALA A 210 4.97 -9.81 13.13
N SER A 211 4.08 -9.85 12.14
CA SER A 211 4.45 -10.16 10.75
C SER A 211 5.37 -9.14 10.10
N ILE A 212 5.52 -7.93 10.67
CA ILE A 212 6.46 -6.90 10.18
C ILE A 212 7.76 -6.93 10.97
N ASP A 213 7.68 -6.73 12.29
CA ASP A 213 8.79 -6.48 13.23
C ASP A 213 9.25 -7.72 14.01
N GLY A 214 8.53 -8.84 13.89
CA GLY A 214 8.91 -10.08 14.52
C GLY A 214 10.20 -10.66 13.92
N ARG A 215 10.84 -11.55 14.68
CA ARG A 215 12.11 -12.19 14.30
C ARG A 215 12.10 -13.00 13.00
N ARG A 216 10.91 -13.32 12.48
CA ARG A 216 10.69 -13.98 11.18
C ARG A 216 9.69 -13.19 10.33
N GLY A 217 9.45 -11.93 10.69
CA GLY A 217 8.61 -11.01 9.96
C GLY A 217 9.35 -10.37 8.80
N LEU A 218 8.63 -9.52 8.07
CA LEU A 218 9.11 -8.85 6.87
C LEU A 218 10.45 -8.14 7.10
N ALA A 219 10.61 -7.38 8.19
CA ALA A 219 11.84 -6.64 8.43
C ALA A 219 13.05 -7.57 8.62
N ALA A 220 12.90 -8.69 9.32
CA ALA A 220 13.98 -9.64 9.57
C ALA A 220 14.40 -10.45 8.33
N LEU A 221 13.50 -10.61 7.35
CA LEU A 221 13.74 -11.41 6.14
C LEU A 221 14.06 -10.52 4.92
N MET A 222 13.33 -9.42 4.82
CA MET A 222 13.36 -8.34 3.84
C MET A 222 14.62 -7.48 3.93
N ALA A 223 14.83 -6.95 5.13
CA ALA A 223 15.71 -5.81 5.38
C ALA A 223 16.97 -6.19 6.15
N TYR A 224 17.99 -5.35 5.96
CA TYR A 224 19.29 -5.47 6.62
C TYR A 224 19.35 -4.69 7.93
N ARG A 225 18.55 -3.63 8.01
CA ARG A 225 18.40 -2.77 9.17
C ARG A 225 16.92 -2.52 9.35
N PHE A 226 16.52 -2.44 10.61
CA PHE A 226 15.16 -2.10 10.95
C PHE A 226 15.16 -1.25 12.21
N ASP A 227 14.71 0.00 12.07
CA ASP A 227 14.57 0.94 13.17
C ASP A 227 13.08 1.08 13.51
N ALA A 228 12.61 0.17 14.37
CA ALA A 228 11.22 0.14 14.82
C ALA A 228 10.78 1.46 15.46
N ALA A 229 11.69 2.24 16.06
CA ALA A 229 11.36 3.50 16.72
C ALA A 229 10.87 4.58 15.76
N ARG A 230 11.19 4.46 14.46
CA ARG A 230 10.63 5.34 13.41
C ARG A 230 9.14 5.12 13.17
N ILE A 231 8.58 4.01 13.66
CA ILE A 231 7.14 3.69 13.57
C ILE A 231 6.52 3.57 14.96
N ALA A 232 7.20 3.01 15.97
CA ALA A 232 6.61 2.76 17.29
C ALA A 232 6.42 4.02 18.17
N GLY A 233 6.65 5.23 17.63
CA GLY A 233 6.41 6.52 18.31
C GLY A 233 4.97 7.04 18.18
N GLU A 234 4.70 8.29 18.61
CA GLU A 234 3.37 8.88 18.56
C GLU A 234 2.86 9.06 17.10
N PRO A 235 1.77 8.38 16.68
CA PRO A 235 1.25 8.44 15.31
C PRO A 235 0.74 9.82 14.87
N ALA A 236 0.44 10.71 15.83
CA ALA A 236 -0.15 12.03 15.58
C ALA A 236 0.77 12.97 14.76
N VAL A 237 2.05 12.63 14.64
CA VAL A 237 3.07 13.47 14.00
C VAL A 237 3.53 12.95 12.64
N TRP A 238 2.87 11.92 12.11
CA TRP A 238 3.32 11.25 10.90
C TRP A 238 3.06 12.03 9.62
N TRP A 239 2.32 13.14 9.63
CA TRP A 239 2.04 13.91 8.42
C TRP A 239 3.31 14.57 7.88
N SER A 240 4.07 13.83 7.07
CA SER A 240 5.26 14.34 6.41
C SER A 240 4.83 15.08 5.14
N THR A 241 4.36 16.31 5.34
CA THR A 241 4.29 17.23 4.21
C THR A 241 5.69 17.76 3.97
N VAL A 242 6.46 17.09 3.11
CA VAL A 242 7.61 17.75 2.48
C VAL A 242 7.05 18.83 1.56
N ALA A 243 7.38 20.09 1.88
CA ALA A 243 7.15 21.26 1.04
C ALA A 243 7.89 21.14 -0.30
#